data_AF-A0A970FQW0-F1
#
_entry.id   AF-A0A970FQW0-F1
#
_cell.length_a   1.000
_cell.length_b   1.000
_cell.length_c   1.000
_cell.angle_alpha   90.00
_cell.angle_beta   90.00
_cell.angle_gamma   90.00
#
_symmetry.space_group_name_H-M   'P 1'
#
loop_
_entity.id
_entity.type
_entity.pdbx_description
1 polymer ?
#
loop_
_entity_poly.entity_id
_entity_poly.type
_entity_poly.pdbx_seq_one_letter_code
_entity_poly.pdbx_strand_id
1 'polypeptide(L)'
;MSEISQVRQAIARLMQQREPVLDQLLRGKPFIAAQVYERYKACGNKTCKCHSGELHGPFLWIYQRKKDQKLISTTVDGPKEAEAKRLAASYQHWLTCRQQLRELDQQLQRRLDELEGHLEQDARAYVTRRKPGRPRKAVAAEDGRT
;
A
#
# COMPACT_ATOMS: atom_id res chain seq x y z
N MET A 1 12.07 -19.29 20.65
CA MET A 1 11.81 -19.29 19.19
C MET A 1 12.97 -18.58 18.51
N SER A 2 13.51 -19.10 17.40
CA SER A 2 14.62 -18.44 16.69
C SER A 2 14.18 -17.13 16.03
N GLU A 3 15.09 -16.17 15.88
CA GLU A 3 14.85 -14.86 15.22
C GLU A 3 14.23 -15.04 13.83
N ILE A 4 14.77 -15.96 13.01
CA ILE A 4 14.23 -16.31 11.69
C ILE A 4 12.75 -16.72 11.76
N SER A 5 12.36 -17.50 12.77
CA SER A 5 10.96 -17.94 12.93
C SER A 5 10.04 -16.77 13.25
N GLN A 6 10.49 -15.81 14.05
CA GLN A 6 9.72 -14.61 14.40
C GLN A 6 9.50 -13.71 13.16
N VAL A 7 10.54 -13.51 12.35
CA VAL A 7 10.43 -12.74 11.09
C VAL A 7 9.47 -13.40 10.12
N ARG A 8 9.54 -14.73 9.95
CA ARG A 8 8.59 -15.50 9.12
C ARG A 8 7.15 -15.36 9.59
N GLN A 9 6.91 -15.42 10.90
CA GLN A 9 5.57 -15.21 11.47
C GLN A 9 5.07 -13.78 11.24
N ALA A 10 5.93 -12.77 11.35
CA ALA A 10 5.58 -11.38 11.05
C ALA A 10 5.19 -11.21 9.57
N ILE A 11 5.96 -11.79 8.64
CA ILE A 11 5.65 -11.84 7.21
C ILE A 11 4.29 -12.49 6.97
N ALA A 12 4.03 -13.65 7.57
CA ALA A 12 2.75 -14.36 7.40
C ALA A 12 1.55 -13.51 7.86
N ARG A 13 1.68 -12.80 9.01
CA ARG A 13 0.63 -11.88 9.49
C ARG A 13 0.41 -10.71 8.54
N LEU A 14 1.46 -10.12 7.99
CA LEU A 14 1.34 -9.04 7.00
C LEU A 14 0.64 -9.53 5.73
N MET A 15 0.95 -10.74 5.26
CA MET A 15 0.27 -11.34 4.11
C MET A 15 -1.22 -11.55 4.37
N GLN A 16 -1.59 -12.05 5.55
CA GLN A 16 -2.99 -12.23 5.97
C GLN A 16 -3.75 -10.89 6.03
N GLN A 17 -3.10 -9.81 6.46
CA GLN A 17 -3.70 -8.46 6.46
C GLN A 17 -3.81 -7.86 5.05
N ARG A 18 -2.86 -8.21 4.18
CA ARG A 18 -2.78 -7.71 2.79
C ARG A 18 -3.88 -8.28 1.89
N GLU A 19 -4.16 -9.57 2.04
CA GLU A 19 -5.14 -10.29 1.21
C GLU A 19 -6.52 -9.61 1.13
N PRO A 20 -7.20 -9.26 2.24
CA PRO A 20 -8.51 -8.62 2.18
C PRO A 20 -8.46 -7.22 1.55
N VAL A 21 -7.37 -6.46 1.73
CA VAL A 21 -7.20 -5.14 1.09
C VAL A 21 -7.08 -5.29 -0.42
N LEU A 22 -6.33 -6.29 -0.88
CA LEU A 22 -6.21 -6.60 -2.29
C LEU A 22 -7.55 -7.08 -2.88
N ASP A 23 -8.28 -7.94 -2.18
CA ASP A 23 -9.61 -8.40 -2.60
C ASP A 23 -10.61 -7.24 -2.73
N GLN A 24 -10.60 -6.27 -1.81
CA GLN A 24 -11.41 -5.05 -1.92
C GLN A 24 -11.09 -4.23 -3.18
N LEU A 25 -9.80 -4.10 -3.53
CA LEU A 25 -9.39 -3.43 -4.76
C LEU A 25 -9.85 -4.21 -5.99
N LEU A 26 -9.69 -5.53 -6.01
CA LEU A 26 -10.10 -6.38 -7.15
C LEU A 26 -11.62 -6.38 -7.35
N ARG A 27 -12.40 -6.21 -6.28
CA ARG A 27 -13.87 -6.06 -6.30
C ARG A 27 -14.33 -4.60 -6.42
N GLY A 28 -13.43 -3.71 -6.84
CA GLY A 28 -13.68 -2.28 -6.94
C GLY A 28 -14.94 -1.96 -7.76
N LYS A 29 -15.68 -0.95 -7.31
CA LYS A 29 -16.86 -0.42 -8.03
C LYS A 29 -16.43 0.68 -9.00
N PRO A 30 -17.21 0.95 -10.06
CA PRO A 30 -17.00 2.12 -10.91
C PRO A 30 -16.91 3.40 -10.08
N PHE A 31 -16.01 4.30 -10.47
CA PHE A 31 -15.78 5.56 -9.76
C PHE A 31 -15.41 6.69 -10.72
N ILE A 32 -15.55 7.94 -10.25
CA ILE A 32 -14.99 9.12 -10.92
C ILE A 32 -13.76 9.59 -10.15
N ALA A 33 -12.62 9.71 -10.83
CA ALA A 33 -11.39 10.21 -10.25
C ALA A 33 -11.45 11.74 -10.07
N ALA A 34 -12.40 12.23 -9.28
CA ALA A 34 -12.73 13.64 -9.10
C ALA A 34 -13.14 13.91 -7.65
N GLN A 35 -13.04 15.17 -7.25
CA GLN A 35 -13.63 15.63 -6.00
C GLN A 35 -15.08 16.02 -6.26
N VAL A 36 -15.96 15.59 -5.36
CA VAL A 36 -17.37 15.97 -5.34
C VAL A 36 -17.64 16.67 -4.02
N TYR A 37 -18.10 17.92 -4.07
CA TYR A 37 -18.30 18.73 -2.88
C TYR A 37 -19.45 19.71 -3.08
N GLU A 38 -20.01 20.19 -1.97
CA GLU A 38 -21.07 21.18 -1.99
C GLU A 38 -20.48 22.59 -2.05
N ARG A 39 -21.06 23.43 -2.89
CA ARG A 39 -20.64 24.82 -3.07
C ARG A 39 -21.83 25.74 -2.99
N TYR A 40 -21.64 26.86 -2.28
CA TYR A 40 -22.56 27.97 -2.23
C TYR A 40 -22.05 29.12 -3.11
N LYS A 41 -22.95 29.85 -3.79
CA LYS A 41 -22.58 30.94 -4.70
C LYS A 41 -23.56 32.10 -4.67
N ALA A 42 -23.04 33.30 -4.91
CA ALA A 42 -23.87 34.46 -5.22
C ALA A 42 -24.33 34.41 -6.69
N CYS A 43 -25.51 34.96 -6.98
CA CYS A 43 -25.98 35.13 -8.34
C CYS A 43 -25.56 36.50 -8.91
N GLY A 44 -25.79 36.71 -10.22
CA GLY A 44 -25.48 37.98 -10.89
C GLY A 44 -26.43 39.13 -10.55
N ASN A 45 -27.58 38.85 -9.92
CA ASN A 45 -28.52 39.88 -9.52
C ASN A 45 -28.03 40.59 -8.24
N LYS A 46 -27.61 41.85 -8.37
CA LYS A 46 -27.07 42.67 -7.27
C LYS A 46 -28.07 42.90 -6.12
N THR A 47 -29.38 42.80 -6.38
CA THR A 47 -30.41 42.99 -5.35
C THR A 47 -30.81 41.68 -4.66
N CYS A 48 -30.23 40.54 -5.06
CA CYS A 48 -30.54 39.27 -4.42
C CYS A 48 -29.92 39.17 -3.02
N LYS A 49 -30.65 38.54 -2.09
CA LYS A 49 -30.21 38.25 -0.72
C LYS A 49 -28.87 37.51 -0.60
N CYS A 50 -28.40 36.86 -1.67
CA CYS A 50 -27.08 36.27 -1.68
C CYS A 50 -25.94 37.29 -1.53
N HIS A 51 -26.15 38.55 -1.92
CA HIS A 51 -25.18 39.64 -1.71
C HIS A 51 -25.22 40.22 -0.29
N SER A 52 -26.23 39.88 0.51
CA SER A 52 -26.32 40.20 1.94
C SER A 52 -25.92 39.03 2.85
N GLY A 53 -25.29 37.98 2.31
CA GLY A 53 -24.74 36.85 3.06
C GLY A 53 -25.49 35.52 2.91
N GLU A 54 -26.70 35.51 2.31
CA GLU A 54 -27.50 34.29 2.12
C GLU A 54 -27.22 33.63 0.76
N LEU A 55 -26.02 33.04 0.60
CA LEU A 55 -25.59 32.43 -0.66
C LEU A 55 -26.55 31.32 -1.12
N HIS A 56 -26.70 31.18 -2.44
CA HIS A 56 -27.48 30.09 -3.03
C HIS A 56 -26.72 28.77 -2.92
N GLY A 57 -27.46 27.69 -2.63
CA GLY A 57 -26.95 26.34 -2.56
C GLY A 57 -27.64 25.52 -1.47
N PRO A 58 -27.06 24.37 -1.11
CA PRO A 58 -25.84 23.81 -1.69
C PRO A 58 -26.04 23.34 -3.13
N PHE A 59 -25.06 23.58 -3.99
CA PHE A 59 -24.97 22.96 -5.31
C PHE A 59 -23.87 21.89 -5.27
N LEU A 60 -24.16 20.69 -5.75
CA LEU A 60 -23.12 19.68 -5.90
C LEU A 60 -22.19 20.06 -7.05
N TRP A 61 -20.89 20.01 -6.81
CA TRP A 61 -19.85 20.40 -7.76
C TRP A 61 -18.86 19.26 -7.99
N ILE A 62 -18.40 19.09 -9.23
CA ILE A 62 -17.32 18.17 -9.60
C ILE A 62 -16.07 18.99 -9.96
N TYR A 63 -14.93 18.61 -9.38
CA TYR A 63 -13.61 19.12 -9.74
C TYR A 63 -12.65 17.98 -10.10
N GLN A 64 -12.04 18.04 -11.28
CA GLN A 64 -10.99 17.11 -11.71
C GLN A 64 -9.88 17.85 -12.45
N ARG A 65 -8.65 17.65 -11.98
CA ARG A 65 -7.43 18.06 -12.67
C ARG A 65 -6.58 16.83 -12.95
N LYS A 66 -6.40 16.51 -14.23
CA LYS A 66 -5.47 15.47 -14.70
C LYS A 66 -4.40 16.12 -15.56
N LYS A 67 -3.18 15.58 -15.49
CA LYS A 67 -2.07 16.04 -16.34
C LYS A 67 -2.50 15.90 -17.80
N ASP A 68 -2.22 16.91 -18.62
CA ASP A 68 -2.48 16.93 -20.06
C ASP A 68 -3.97 16.80 -20.46
N GLN A 69 -4.89 17.12 -19.54
CA GLN A 69 -6.35 17.15 -19.81
C GLN A 69 -6.95 18.50 -19.41
N LYS A 70 -8.06 18.88 -20.06
CA LYS A 70 -8.82 20.08 -19.68
C LYS A 70 -9.33 19.94 -18.24
N LEU A 71 -9.25 21.04 -17.49
CA LEU A 71 -9.82 21.14 -16.16
C LEU A 71 -11.34 20.92 -16.22
N ILE A 72 -11.87 20.05 -15.36
CA ILE A 72 -13.31 19.94 -15.13
C ILE A 72 -13.61 20.64 -13.81
N SER A 73 -14.51 21.62 -13.86
CA SER A 73 -15.02 22.33 -12.68
C SER A 73 -16.43 22.81 -13.00
N THR A 74 -17.44 22.02 -12.63
CA THR A 74 -18.84 22.32 -12.98
C THR A 74 -19.82 21.79 -11.93
N THR A 75 -21.01 22.39 -11.89
CA THR A 75 -22.16 21.87 -11.13
C THR A 75 -22.61 20.53 -11.70
N VAL A 76 -23.10 19.65 -10.83
CA VAL A 76 -23.75 18.39 -11.18
C VAL A 76 -25.25 18.65 -11.37
N ASP A 77 -25.82 18.10 -12.44
CA ASP A 77 -27.27 18.16 -12.65
C ASP A 77 -28.01 17.47 -11.49
N GLY A 78 -29.08 18.07 -10.97
CA GLY A 78 -29.85 17.56 -9.82
C GLY A 78 -30.14 16.05 -9.85
N PRO A 79 -30.66 15.49 -10.96
CA PRO A 79 -30.94 14.05 -11.06
C PRO A 79 -29.70 13.14 -10.95
N LYS A 80 -28.50 13.66 -11.20
CA LYS A 80 -27.22 12.91 -11.16
C LYS A 80 -26.49 13.05 -9.82
N GLU A 81 -26.97 13.87 -8.89
CA GLU A 81 -26.24 14.16 -7.65
C GLU A 81 -25.97 12.92 -6.80
N ALA A 82 -26.97 12.06 -6.63
CA ALA A 82 -26.84 10.82 -5.88
C ALA A 82 -25.79 9.88 -6.50
N GLU A 83 -25.79 9.77 -7.83
CA GLU A 83 -24.79 8.97 -8.55
C GLU A 83 -23.39 9.57 -8.43
N ALA A 84 -23.24 10.88 -8.59
CA ALA A 84 -21.96 11.57 -8.45
C ALA A 84 -21.36 11.36 -7.06
N LYS A 85 -22.17 11.50 -5.99
CA LYS A 85 -21.77 11.22 -4.61
C LYS A 85 -21.29 9.77 -4.46
N ARG A 86 -22.05 8.79 -4.98
CA ARG A 86 -21.68 7.35 -4.95
C ARG A 86 -20.37 7.05 -5.67
N LEU A 87 -20.18 7.60 -6.87
CA LEU A 87 -18.97 7.39 -7.68
C LEU A 87 -17.74 8.03 -7.01
N ALA A 88 -17.89 9.21 -6.41
CA ALA A 88 -16.82 9.87 -5.68
C ALA A 88 -16.44 9.11 -4.40
N ALA A 89 -17.44 8.61 -3.65
CA ALA A 89 -17.20 7.77 -2.49
C ALA A 89 -16.44 6.48 -2.86
N SER A 90 -16.78 5.86 -3.98
CA SER A 90 -16.07 4.68 -4.50
C SER A 90 -14.62 5.01 -4.85
N TYR A 91 -14.34 6.22 -5.38
CA TYR A 91 -12.97 6.67 -5.63
C TYR A 91 -12.19 6.89 -4.33
N GLN A 92 -12.79 7.52 -3.32
CA GLN A 92 -12.13 7.70 -2.02
C GLN A 92 -11.80 6.36 -1.37
N HIS A 93 -12.73 5.40 -1.40
CA HIS A 93 -12.49 4.05 -0.91
C HIS A 93 -11.33 3.39 -1.65
N TRP A 94 -11.30 3.46 -2.99
CA TRP A 94 -10.19 2.96 -3.80
C TRP A 94 -8.84 3.57 -3.39
N LEU A 95 -8.78 4.89 -3.21
CA LEU A 95 -7.55 5.58 -2.79
C LEU A 95 -7.08 5.10 -1.41
N THR A 96 -7.99 4.94 -0.45
CA THR A 96 -7.69 4.45 0.89
C THR A 96 -7.15 3.03 0.85
N CYS A 97 -7.83 2.10 0.18
CA CYS A 97 -7.36 0.71 0.07
C CYS A 97 -6.00 0.64 -0.63
N ARG A 98 -5.79 1.44 -1.68
CA ARG A 98 -4.51 1.50 -2.40
C ARG A 98 -3.37 2.04 -1.52
N GLN A 99 -3.65 3.02 -0.66
CA GLN A 99 -2.69 3.53 0.30
C GLN A 99 -2.34 2.46 1.35
N GLN A 100 -3.34 1.80 1.93
CA GLN A 100 -3.15 0.72 2.89
C GLN A 100 -2.33 -0.43 2.30
N LEU A 101 -2.61 -0.82 1.06
CA LEU A 101 -1.84 -1.85 0.36
C LEU A 101 -0.36 -1.46 0.24
N ARG A 102 -0.05 -0.20 -0.13
CA ARG A 102 1.34 0.28 -0.21
C ARG A 102 2.05 0.22 1.13
N GLU A 103 1.38 0.59 2.22
CA GLU A 103 1.98 0.54 3.56
C GLU A 103 2.27 -0.90 4.01
N LEU A 104 1.38 -1.83 3.71
CA LEU A 104 1.59 -3.26 3.96
C LEU A 104 2.75 -3.81 3.12
N ASP A 105 2.81 -3.46 1.83
CA ASP A 105 3.90 -3.87 0.94
C ASP A 105 5.25 -3.32 1.42
N GLN A 106 5.31 -2.07 1.86
CA GLN A 106 6.52 -1.48 2.45
C GLN A 106 6.95 -2.15 3.75
N GLN A 107 6.01 -2.61 4.57
CA GLN A 107 6.33 -3.38 5.77
C GLN A 107 6.82 -4.78 5.43
N LEU A 108 6.21 -5.43 4.43
CA LEU A 108 6.60 -6.74 3.95
C LEU A 108 8.03 -6.73 3.41
N GLN A 109 8.39 -5.74 2.58
CA GLN A 109 9.75 -5.59 2.05
C GLN A 109 10.77 -5.45 3.18
N ARG A 110 10.51 -4.58 4.16
CA ARG A 110 11.40 -4.43 5.33
C ARG A 110 11.62 -5.74 6.10
N ARG A 111 10.61 -6.61 6.19
CA ARG A 111 10.75 -7.93 6.84
C ARG A 111 11.49 -8.94 5.97
N LEU A 112 11.39 -8.82 4.65
CA LEU A 112 12.16 -9.65 3.72
C LEU A 112 13.64 -9.27 3.78
N ASP A 113 13.97 -7.98 3.84
CA ASP A 113 15.35 -7.50 4.02
C ASP A 113 15.95 -8.01 5.35
N GLU A 114 15.16 -7.98 6.42
CA GLU A 114 15.55 -8.54 7.73
C GLU A 114 15.79 -10.07 7.65
N LEU A 115 14.90 -10.79 6.97
CA LEU A 115 15.05 -12.22 6.76
C LEU A 115 16.29 -12.54 5.92
N GLU A 116 16.56 -11.75 4.87
CA GLU A 116 17.77 -11.88 4.06
C GLU A 116 19.02 -11.76 4.92
N GLY A 117 19.12 -10.74 5.79
CA GLY A 117 20.25 -10.57 6.69
C GLY A 117 20.46 -11.74 7.67
N HIS A 118 19.41 -12.47 8.04
CA HIS A 118 19.54 -13.68 8.85
C HIS A 118 19.93 -14.93 8.05
N LEU A 119 19.66 -14.96 6.74
CA LEU A 119 19.93 -16.09 5.87
C LEU A 119 21.25 -15.96 5.11
N GLU A 120 21.74 -14.74 4.94
CA GLU A 120 22.99 -14.45 4.27
C GLU A 120 24.15 -15.17 4.97
N GLN A 121 24.98 -15.82 4.17
CA GLN A 121 26.20 -16.45 4.64
C GLN A 121 27.38 -15.63 4.15
N ASP A 122 28.38 -15.42 5.01
CA ASP A 122 29.58 -14.70 4.62
C ASP A 122 30.33 -15.44 3.50
N ALA A 123 30.36 -14.83 2.32
CA ALA A 123 31.01 -15.39 1.13
C ALA A 123 32.51 -15.65 1.37
N ARG A 124 33.17 -14.81 2.17
CA ARG A 124 34.59 -14.96 2.47
C ARG A 124 34.86 -16.17 3.36
N ALA A 125 34.05 -16.37 4.39
CA ALA A 125 34.10 -17.55 5.25
C ALA A 125 33.81 -18.82 4.44
N TYR A 126 32.86 -18.76 3.51
CA TYR A 126 32.57 -19.87 2.60
C TYR A 126 33.79 -20.24 1.74
N VAL A 127 34.44 -19.26 1.09
CA VAL A 127 35.61 -19.49 0.21
C VAL A 127 36.84 -19.97 0.99
N THR A 128 37.07 -19.45 2.19
CA THR A 128 38.24 -19.82 3.02
C THR A 128 38.08 -21.15 3.77
N ARG A 129 36.86 -21.72 3.80
CA ARG A 129 36.58 -23.02 4.40
C ARG A 129 37.33 -24.13 3.67
N ARG A 130 38.41 -24.63 4.28
CA ARG A 130 39.16 -25.79 3.77
C ARG A 130 38.30 -27.06 3.88
N LYS A 131 38.41 -27.94 2.88
CA LYS A 131 37.90 -29.32 3.01
C LYS A 131 38.57 -29.99 4.22
N PRO A 132 37.84 -30.79 5.01
CA PRO A 132 38.48 -31.60 6.05
C PRO A 132 39.57 -32.44 5.38
N GLY A 133 40.81 -32.28 5.85
CA GLY A 133 41.93 -33.06 5.36
C GLY A 133 41.64 -34.55 5.58
N ARG A 134 42.15 -35.40 4.68
CA ARG A 134 42.06 -36.86 4.83
C ARG A 134 42.50 -37.23 6.26
N PRO A 135 41.68 -37.95 7.04
CA PRO A 135 42.07 -38.36 8.39
C PRO A 135 43.39 -39.13 8.30
N ARG A 136 44.36 -38.78 9.15
CA ARG A 136 45.62 -39.52 9.23
C ARG A 136 45.27 -40.96 9.60
N LYS A 137 45.76 -41.92 8.82
CA LYS A 137 45.65 -43.35 9.13
C LYS A 137 46.25 -43.53 10.53
N ALA A 138 45.46 -44.02 11.49
CA ALA A 138 45.96 -44.30 12.83
C ALA A 138 47.13 -45.29 12.69
N VAL A 139 48.33 -44.85 13.08
CA VAL A 139 49.47 -45.77 13.21
C VAL A 139 49.14 -46.57 14.47
N ALA A 140 48.90 -47.87 14.29
CA ALA A 140 48.77 -48.78 15.41
C ALA A 140 50.05 -48.68 16.25
N ALA A 141 49.90 -48.27 17.51
CA ALA A 141 50.96 -48.42 18.48
C ALA A 141 51.14 -49.93 18.68
N GLU A 142 52.17 -50.49 18.05
CA GLU A 142 52.64 -51.82 18.42
C GLU A 142 53.33 -51.68 19.79
N ASP A 143 52.54 -52.03 20.80
CA ASP A 143 52.98 -52.36 22.15
C ASP A 143 53.89 -53.58 22.10
N GLY A 144 55.14 -53.40 22.53
CA GLY A 144 55.78 -54.33 23.45
C GLY A 144 56.59 -55.51 22.91
N ARG A 145 57.76 -55.69 23.57
CA ARG A 145 58.58 -56.93 23.73
C ARG A 145 59.34 -57.36 22.48
N THR A 146 60.64 -57.64 22.51
CA THR A 146 61.57 -58.04 23.60
C THR A 146 62.98 -57.71 23.15
#